data_AF-A0A534VW92-F1
#
_entry.id   AF-A0A534VW92-F1
#
_cell.length_a   1.000
_cell.length_b   1.000
_cell.length_c   1.000
_cell.angle_alpha   90.00
_cell.angle_beta   90.00
_cell.angle_gamma   90.00
#
_symmetry.space_group_name_H-M   'P 1'
#
loop_
_entity.id
_entity.type
_entity.pdbx_description
1 polymer ?
#
loop_
_entity_poly.entity_id
_entity_poly.type
_entity_poly.pdbx_seq_one_letter_code
_entity_poly.pdbx_strand_id
1 'polypeptide(L)' 'MADLLEFENVEAVAVEGDALLCRIAGREVRVPRAKIALCDNVVSQPGHRGRLAIPRELASDLGLVDLAKRVPR' A
#
# COMPACT_ATOMS: atom_id res chain seq x y z
N MET A 1 -17.63 -7.36 -2.75
CA MET A 1 -16.65 -6.96 -1.71
C MET A 1 -15.28 -6.94 -2.36
N ALA A 2 -14.56 -5.82 -2.33
CA ALA A 2 -13.17 -5.81 -2.77
C ALA A 2 -12.33 -6.56 -1.73
N ASP A 3 -11.56 -7.57 -2.17
CA ASP A 3 -10.57 -8.25 -1.34
C ASP A 3 -9.39 -7.27 -1.19
N LEU A 4 -9.33 -6.56 -0.06
CA LEU A 4 -8.26 -5.62 0.24
C LEU A 4 -7.19 -6.33 1.06
N LEU A 5 -5.93 -6.03 0.75
CA LEU A 5 -4.77 -6.47 1.50
C LEU A 5 -4.17 -5.29 2.25
N GLU A 6 -3.92 -5.50 3.54
CA GLU A 6 -3.34 -4.51 4.43
C GLU A 6 -1.85 -4.78 4.67
N PHE A 7 -1.09 -3.71 4.57
CA PHE A 7 0.35 -3.69 4.79
C PHE A 7 0.66 -2.77 5.96
N GLU A 8 1.41 -3.29 6.92
CA GLU A 8 1.90 -2.52 8.06
C GLU A 8 3.32 -2.00 7.80
N ASN A 9 3.69 -0.90 8.47
CA ASN A 9 5.00 -0.27 8.35
C ASN A 9 5.36 0.14 6.91
N VAL A 10 4.38 0.68 6.19
CA VAL A 10 4.61 1.25 4.86
C VAL A 10 5.14 2.67 5.00
N GLU A 11 6.22 2.97 4.31
CA GLU A 11 6.80 4.31 4.22
C GLU A 11 6.50 4.90 2.84
N ALA A 12 5.97 6.11 2.75
CA ALA A 12 5.95 6.81 1.48
C ALA A 12 7.29 7.51 1.28
N VAL A 13 7.97 7.14 0.20
CA VAL A 13 9.28 7.67 -0.15
C VAL A 13 9.12 8.92 -1.02
N ALA A 14 8.22 8.86 -2.00
CA ALA A 14 8.01 9.95 -2.97
C ALA A 14 6.61 9.90 -3.58
N VAL A 15 6.22 10.97 -4.27
CA VAL A 15 5.06 10.99 -5.17
C VAL A 15 5.61 11.08 -6.59
N GLU A 16 5.16 10.19 -7.46
CA GLU A 16 5.51 10.16 -8.88
C GLU A 16 4.24 10.26 -9.72
N GLY A 17 3.89 11.48 -10.10
CA GLY A 17 2.64 11.77 -10.82
C GLY A 17 1.42 11.37 -9.99
N ASP A 18 0.63 10.42 -10.51
CA ASP A 18 -0.57 9.89 -9.83
C ASP A 18 -0.27 8.71 -8.89
N ALA A 19 0.98 8.25 -8.81
CA ALA A 19 1.38 7.16 -7.94
C ALA A 19 2.14 7.66 -6.70
N LEU A 20 1.97 6.97 -5.59
CA LEU A 20 2.80 7.09 -4.40
C LEU A 20 3.87 6.00 -4.46
N LEU A 21 5.14 6.38 -4.36
CA LEU A 21 6.23 5.44 -4.19
C LEU A 21 6.28 5.03 -2.71
N CYS A 22 5.90 3.79 -2.44
CA CYS A 22 5.82 3.23 -1.11
C CYS A 22 6.95 2.21 -0.92
N ARG A 23 7.61 2.22 0.23
CA ARG A 23 8.50 1.16 0.67
C ARG A 23 7.76 0.25 1.63
N ILE A 24 7.61 -1.01 1.23
CA ILE A 24 6.91 -2.06 1.96
C ILE A 24 7.90 -3.18 2.24
N ALA A 25 8.17 -3.46 3.53
CA ALA A 25 9.15 -4.48 3.94
C ALA A 25 10.52 -4.36 3.22
N GLY A 26 10.97 -3.14 2.97
CA GLY A 26 12.24 -2.86 2.26
C GLY A 26 12.16 -2.88 0.73
N ARG A 27 11.00 -3.21 0.14
CA ARG A 27 10.77 -3.15 -1.32
C ARG A 27 10.07 -1.85 -1.69
N GLU A 28 10.62 -1.13 -2.66
CA GLU A 28 10.00 0.06 -3.23
C GLU A 28 9.01 -0.33 -4.32
N VAL A 29 7.77 0.13 -4.18
CA VAL A 29 6.65 -0.18 -5.07
C VAL A 29 5.86 1.08 -5.39
N ARG A 30 5.44 1.20 -6.64
CA ARG A 30 4.59 2.30 -7.09
C ARG A 30 3.13 1.91 -6.89
N VAL A 31 2.42 2.67 -6.07
CA VAL A 31 1.02 2.43 -5.74
C VAL A 31 0.17 3.58 -6.28
N PRO A 32 -0.71 3.34 -7.26
CA PRO A 32 -1.60 4.37 -7.78
C PRO A 32 -2.50 4.92 -6.68
N ARG A 33 -2.55 6.25 -6.51
CA ARG A 33 -3.30 6.89 -5.41
C ARG A 33 -4.80 6.60 -5.52
N ALA A 34 -5.34 6.50 -6.73
CA ALA A 34 -6.72 6.13 -6.99
C ALA A 34 -7.09 4.70 -6.52
N LYS A 35 -6.10 3.83 -6.28
CA LYS A 35 -6.29 2.45 -5.82
C LYS A 35 -5.99 2.26 -4.33
N ILE A 36 -5.51 3.29 -3.64
CA ILE A 36 -5.28 3.25 -2.19
C ILE A 36 -6.63 3.35 -1.49
N ALA A 37 -7.00 2.31 -0.75
CA ALA A 37 -8.15 2.38 0.12
C ALA A 37 -7.81 3.31 1.30
N LEU A 38 -8.62 4.35 1.50
CA LEU A 38 -8.51 5.26 2.63
C LEU A 38 -8.93 4.51 3.90
N CYS A 39 -7.94 4.18 4.74
CA CYS A 39 -8.10 3.64 6.08
C CYS A 39 -7.49 4.61 7.10
N ASP A 40 -7.82 4.44 8.37
CA ASP A 40 -7.15 5.17 9.46
C ASP A 40 -5.63 4.97 9.41
N ASN A 41 -4.88 6.07 9.51
CA ASN A 41 -3.41 6.12 9.40
C ASN A 41 -2.85 5.69 8.03
N VAL A 42 -3.56 6.00 6.94
CA VAL A 42 -3.04 5.81 5.59
C VAL A 42 -1.84 6.70 5.30
N VAL A 43 -0.84 6.09 4.66
CA VAL A 43 0.29 6.81 4.10
C VAL A 43 -0.19 7.64 2.91
N SER A 44 -0.20 8.97 3.06
CA SER A 44 -0.75 9.89 2.06
C SER A 44 0.29 10.85 1.47
N GLN A 45 1.45 11.01 2.11
CA GLN A 45 2.51 11.94 1.71
C GLN A 45 3.91 11.35 1.96
N PRO A 46 4.93 11.75 1.16
CA PRO A 46 6.32 11.38 1.38
C PRO A 46 6.79 11.70 2.81
N GLY A 47 7.57 10.79 3.40
CA GLY A 47 8.04 10.89 4.78
C GLY A 47 7.04 10.37 5.83
N HIS A 48 5.81 10.06 5.43
CA HIS A 48 4.84 9.45 6.33
C HIS A 48 5.06 7.92 6.41
N ARG A 49 4.95 7.36 7.62
CA ARG A 49 4.94 5.91 7.86
C ARG A 49 3.60 5.51 8.46
N GLY A 50 2.99 4.45 7.95
CA GLY A 50 1.66 4.05 8.37
C GLY A 50 1.21 2.73 7.76
N ARG A 51 -0.10 2.59 7.64
CA ARG A 51 -0.73 1.42 7.02
C ARG A 51 -1.09 1.74 5.58
N LEU A 52 -1.04 0.73 4.72
CA LEU A 52 -1.50 0.82 3.35
C LEU A 52 -2.48 -0.31 3.07
N ALA A 53 -3.67 0.04 2.59
CA ALA A 53 -4.65 -0.92 2.12
C ALA A 53 -4.81 -0.78 0.60
N ILE A 54 -4.58 -1.87 -0.13
CA ILE A 54 -4.75 -1.92 -1.59
C ILE A 54 -5.53 -3.16 -2.02
N PRO A 55 -6.20 -3.15 -3.18
CA PRO A 55 -6.83 -4.34 -3.75
C PRO A 55 -5.83 -5.49 -3.90
N ARG A 56 -6.29 -6.72 -3.63
CA ARG A 56 -5.48 -7.93 -3.80
C ARG A 56 -4.97 -8.10 -5.23
N GLU A 57 -5.76 -7.72 -6.23
CA GLU A 57 -5.33 -7.74 -7.63
C GLU A 57 -4.08 -6.88 -7.83
N LEU A 58 -4.08 -5.65 -7.30
CA LEU A 58 -2.93 -4.76 -7.36
C LEU A 58 -1.75 -5.30 -6.55
N ALA A 59 -1.99 -5.84 -5.36
CA ALA A 59 -0.95 -6.48 -4.58
C ALA A 59 -0.36 -7.72 -5.29
N SER A 60 -1.16 -8.45 -6.05
CA SER A 60 -0.71 -9.59 -6.86
C SER A 60 0.16 -9.15 -8.02
N ASP A 61 -0.26 -8.09 -8.73
CA ASP A 61 0.52 -7.49 -9.81
C ASP A 61 1.88 -6.97 -9.31
N LEU A 62 1.91 -6.38 -8.11
CA LEU A 62 3.13 -5.89 -7.46
C LEU A 62 3.95 -6.99 -6.76
N GLY A 63 3.47 -8.23 -6.71
CA GLY A 63 4.13 -9.34 -6.02
C GLY A 63 4.29 -9.10 -4.51
N LEU A 64 3.26 -8.51 -3.89
CA LEU A 64 3.19 -8.12 -2.48
C LEU A 64 2.27 -9.03 -1.66
N VAL A 65 1.56 -9.98 -2.28
CA VAL A 65 0.52 -10.80 -1.61
C VAL A 65 1.06 -11.52 -0.37
N ASP A 66 2.30 -12.01 -0.42
CA ASP A 66 2.95 -12.70 0.70
C ASP A 66 3.39 -11.76 1.84
N LEU A 67 3.49 -10.46 1.57
CA LEU A 67 3.86 -9.44 2.55
C LEU A 67 2.64 -8.82 3.26
N ALA A 68 1.44 -9.04 2.72
CA ALA A 68 0.21 -8.56 3.33
C ALA A 68 -0.12 -9.40 4.56
N LYS A 69 -0.51 -8.74 5.65
CA LYS A 69 -1.23 -9.46 6.71
C LYS A 69 -2.65 -9.67 6.21
N ARG A 70 -3.07 -10.92 6.06
CA ARG A 70 -4.50 -11.22 5.96
C ARG A 70 -5.14 -10.72 7.24
N VAL A 71 -6.00 -9.72 7.14
CA VAL A 71 -6.92 -9.39 8.23
C VAL A 71 -8.07 -10.40 8.15
N PRO A 72 -8.14 -11.39 9.05
CA PRO A 72 -9.34 -12.20 9.15
C PRO A 72 -10.49 -11.25 9.54
N ARG A 73 -11.55 -11.27 8.76
CA ARG A 73 -12.80 -10.60 9.11
C ARG A 73 -13.40 -11.19 10.37
#